data_AF-A0A9P0KBV7-F1
#
_entry.id   AF-A0A9P0KBV7-F1
#
_cell.length_a   1.000
_cell.length_b   1.000
_cell.length_c   1.000
_cell.angle_alpha   90.00
_cell.angle_beta   90.00
_cell.angle_gamma   90.00
#
_symmetry.space_group_name_H-M   'P 1'
#
loop_
_entity.id
_entity.type
_entity.pdbx_description
1 polymer ?
#
loop_
_entity_poly.entity_id
_entity_poly.type
_entity_poly.pdbx_seq_one_letter_code
_entity_poly.pdbx_strand_id
1 'polypeptide(L)'
;MEFKFSVNELFKNPIVEINHNLIPPGFSGDRRALWDSVNKVSEVINAMGEASAKAQGLSKPITTADRLRNSEHRLYILLDQQANNGKGAVTGMLKTGAKGLYVFDRDGQHYQVSPPCVLDFYVHDSRQRTGLGKQLFEHMLQKEGIEPVKMAIDRPSEKLLGFLNKHYGLHSPVKQMNNYVVYDGFFSKASDSNQHQEVERDQSPAGTRALKKDSANGLQTSSSPYGRYGAPRPPCSMGQVLQTNL
;
A
#
# COMPACT_ATOMS: atom_id res chain seq x y z
N MET A 1 2.72 19.77 -15.80
CA MET A 1 1.94 19.23 -16.93
C MET A 1 0.64 19.98 -17.04
N GLU A 2 0.35 20.52 -18.22
CA GLU A 2 -0.83 21.34 -18.49
C GLU A 2 -1.83 20.54 -19.31
N PHE A 3 -3.12 20.86 -19.18
CA PHE A 3 -4.21 20.17 -19.85
C PHE A 3 -5.08 21.16 -20.63
N LYS A 4 -5.90 20.64 -21.55
CA LYS A 4 -6.81 21.47 -22.38
C LYS A 4 -7.96 22.10 -21.57
N PHE A 5 -8.10 21.74 -20.31
CA PHE A 5 -9.09 22.25 -19.35
C PHE A 5 -8.39 22.82 -18.11
N SER A 6 -9.11 23.61 -17.32
CA SER A 6 -8.58 24.10 -16.04
C SER A 6 -8.49 22.96 -15.03
N VAL A 7 -7.27 22.70 -14.55
CA VAL A 7 -7.01 21.71 -13.51
C VAL A 7 -7.52 22.24 -12.16
N ASN A 8 -7.44 23.56 -11.92
CA ASN A 8 -7.95 24.20 -10.71
C ASN A 8 -9.49 24.16 -10.59
N GLU A 9 -10.21 24.03 -11.71
CA GLU A 9 -11.64 23.78 -11.67
C GLU A 9 -11.95 22.39 -11.11
N LEU A 10 -11.12 21.39 -11.47
CA LEU A 10 -11.26 19.99 -11.07
C LEU A 10 -10.74 19.71 -9.66
N PHE A 11 -9.63 20.35 -9.28
CA PHE A 11 -8.87 20.08 -8.07
C PHE A 11 -8.65 21.38 -7.28
N LYS A 12 -9.33 21.51 -6.13
CA LYS A 12 -9.31 22.74 -5.32
C LYS A 12 -8.15 22.84 -4.34
N ASN A 13 -7.58 21.69 -3.96
CA ASN A 13 -6.48 21.61 -3.01
C ASN A 13 -5.15 21.44 -3.75
N PRO A 14 -4.02 21.88 -3.17
CA PRO A 14 -2.70 21.73 -3.78
C PRO A 14 -2.25 20.26 -3.86
N ILE A 15 -2.73 19.42 -2.95
CA ILE A 15 -2.58 17.96 -3.01
C ILE A 15 -3.97 17.34 -2.96
N VAL A 16 -4.24 16.42 -3.87
CA VAL A 16 -5.52 15.75 -4.01
C VAL A 16 -5.33 14.23 -3.96
N GLU A 17 -6.11 13.56 -3.12
CA GLU A 17 -6.22 12.10 -3.06
C GLU A 17 -7.32 11.63 -4.02
N ILE A 18 -7.00 10.66 -4.87
CA ILE A 18 -7.91 10.01 -5.80
C ILE A 18 -7.89 8.51 -5.54
N ASN A 19 -9.09 7.93 -5.39
CA ASN A 19 -9.31 6.51 -5.14
C ASN A 19 -9.89 5.83 -6.40
N HIS A 20 -10.26 4.55 -6.28
CA HIS A 20 -10.76 3.73 -7.39
C HIS A 20 -12.00 4.31 -8.12
N ASN A 21 -12.78 5.17 -7.47
CA ASN A 21 -13.96 5.79 -8.08
C ASN A 21 -13.60 6.90 -9.09
N LEU A 22 -12.36 7.42 -9.05
CA LEU A 22 -11.86 8.54 -9.85
C LEU A 22 -12.62 9.86 -9.67
N ILE A 23 -13.35 10.01 -8.55
CA ILE A 23 -14.14 11.20 -8.25
C ILE A 23 -13.25 12.17 -7.46
N PRO A 24 -13.08 13.43 -7.90
CA PRO A 24 -12.31 14.40 -7.14
C PRO A 24 -13.00 14.72 -5.80
N PRO A 25 -12.23 14.95 -4.72
CA PRO A 25 -12.80 15.25 -3.42
C PRO A 25 -13.58 16.57 -3.45
N GLY A 26 -14.75 16.59 -2.81
CA GLY A 26 -15.63 17.75 -2.81
C GLY A 26 -16.42 17.96 -4.11
N PHE A 27 -16.43 16.98 -5.02
CA PHE A 27 -17.29 17.03 -6.20
C PHE A 27 -18.76 17.23 -5.80
N SER A 28 -19.39 18.20 -6.45
CA SER A 28 -20.83 18.44 -6.39
C SER A 28 -21.31 18.79 -7.80
N GLY A 29 -22.39 18.16 -8.25
CA GLY A 29 -22.87 18.32 -9.61
C GLY A 29 -23.84 17.22 -10.01
N ASP A 30 -24.42 17.39 -11.21
CA ASP A 30 -25.31 16.40 -11.79
C ASP A 30 -24.53 15.22 -12.40
N ARG A 31 -25.27 14.23 -12.91
CA ARG A 31 -24.68 13.04 -13.52
C ARG A 31 -23.74 13.40 -14.69
N ARG A 32 -24.10 14.40 -15.49
CA ARG A 32 -23.30 14.81 -16.65
C ARG A 32 -21.97 15.42 -16.23
N ALA A 33 -21.99 16.32 -15.24
CA ALA A 33 -20.78 16.92 -14.68
C ALA A 33 -19.87 15.87 -14.02
N LEU A 34 -20.45 14.84 -13.40
CA LEU A 34 -19.70 13.74 -12.79
C LEU A 34 -18.91 12.96 -13.87
N TRP A 35 -19.59 12.58 -14.95
CA TRP A 35 -18.94 11.87 -16.07
C TRP A 35 -17.82 12.68 -16.70
N ASP A 36 -18.06 13.97 -16.95
CA ASP A 36 -17.02 14.87 -17.46
C ASP A 36 -15.83 14.99 -16.51
N SER A 37 -16.08 15.14 -15.21
CA SER A 37 -15.03 15.20 -14.18
C SER A 37 -14.20 13.92 -14.14
N VAL A 38 -14.85 12.75 -14.14
CA VAL A 38 -14.16 11.44 -14.14
C VAL A 38 -13.31 11.25 -15.41
N ASN A 39 -13.79 11.70 -16.57
CA ASN A 39 -13.03 11.65 -17.82
C ASN A 39 -11.77 12.53 -17.73
N LYS A 40 -11.91 13.75 -17.21
CA LYS A 40 -10.78 14.69 -17.00
C LYS A 40 -9.77 14.14 -15.99
N VAL A 41 -10.23 13.59 -14.86
CA VAL A 41 -9.34 12.91 -13.88
C VAL A 41 -8.60 11.76 -14.56
N SER A 42 -9.30 10.96 -15.38
CA SER A 42 -8.69 9.84 -16.09
C SER A 42 -7.60 10.29 -17.06
N GLU A 43 -7.83 11.39 -17.80
CA GLU A 43 -6.83 12.00 -18.67
C GLU A 43 -5.58 12.44 -17.89
N VAL A 44 -5.77 13.09 -16.74
CA VAL A 44 -4.66 13.50 -15.86
C VAL A 44 -3.85 12.31 -15.38
N ILE A 45 -4.51 11.27 -14.86
CA ILE A 45 -3.84 10.06 -14.33
C ILE A 45 -3.05 9.36 -15.44
N ASN A 46 -3.65 9.19 -16.61
CA ASN A 46 -3.00 8.49 -17.72
C ASN A 46 -1.78 9.28 -18.23
N ALA A 47 -1.88 10.61 -18.34
CA ALA A 47 -0.76 11.43 -18.77
C ALA A 47 0.40 11.44 -17.75
N MET A 48 0.09 11.53 -16.46
CA MET A 48 1.10 11.43 -15.40
C MET A 48 1.72 10.02 -15.31
N GLY A 49 0.91 8.98 -15.50
CA GLY A 49 1.34 7.60 -15.57
C GLY A 49 2.32 7.33 -16.72
N GLU A 50 2.02 7.85 -17.91
CA GLU A 50 2.89 7.77 -19.08
C GLU A 50 4.21 8.52 -18.85
N ALA A 51 4.16 9.72 -18.27
CA ALA A 51 5.36 10.48 -17.93
C ALA A 51 6.25 9.77 -16.91
N SER A 52 5.65 9.14 -15.88
CA SER A 52 6.39 8.31 -14.93
C SER A 52 7.02 7.09 -15.59
N ALA A 53 6.27 6.39 -16.45
CA ALA A 53 6.76 5.23 -17.19
C ALA A 53 7.99 5.59 -18.03
N LYS A 54 7.91 6.69 -18.78
CA LYS A 54 9.01 7.22 -19.58
C LYS A 54 10.22 7.58 -18.72
N ALA A 55 10.02 8.24 -17.58
CA ALA A 55 11.11 8.63 -16.67
C ALA A 55 11.80 7.43 -16.01
N GLN A 56 11.08 6.31 -15.84
CA GLN A 56 11.60 5.06 -15.30
C GLN A 56 12.12 4.10 -16.39
N GLY A 57 11.97 4.43 -17.67
CA GLY A 57 12.36 3.55 -18.79
C GLY A 57 11.46 2.33 -18.96
N LEU A 58 10.21 2.39 -18.50
CA LEU A 58 9.23 1.31 -18.64
C LEU A 58 8.57 1.35 -20.02
N SER A 59 8.29 0.19 -20.60
CA SER A 59 7.63 0.08 -21.91
C SER A 59 6.12 0.37 -21.86
N LYS A 60 5.50 0.23 -20.68
CA LYS A 60 4.08 0.50 -20.45
C LYS A 60 3.90 1.17 -19.08
N PRO A 61 2.92 2.07 -18.93
CA PRO A 61 2.62 2.67 -17.63
C PRO A 61 2.05 1.66 -16.64
N ILE A 62 2.59 1.70 -15.42
CA ILE A 62 2.10 0.93 -14.26
C ILE A 62 0.98 1.67 -13.50
N THR A 63 0.75 2.93 -13.84
CA THR A 63 -0.30 3.78 -13.28
C THR A 63 -1.18 4.26 -14.41
N THR A 64 -2.44 3.83 -14.42
CA THR A 64 -3.47 4.29 -15.36
C THR A 64 -4.79 4.41 -14.60
N ALA A 65 -5.72 5.19 -15.13
CA ALA A 65 -7.07 5.34 -14.57
C ALA A 65 -7.78 3.97 -14.44
N ASP A 66 -7.63 3.12 -15.45
CA ASP A 66 -8.19 1.76 -15.47
C ASP A 66 -7.57 0.86 -14.38
N ARG A 67 -6.24 0.86 -14.23
CA ARG A 67 -5.56 0.10 -13.18
C ARG A 67 -5.97 0.59 -11.79
N LEU A 68 -6.10 1.91 -11.61
CA LEU A 68 -6.52 2.49 -10.34
C LEU A 68 -7.95 2.08 -9.98
N ARG A 69 -8.88 2.11 -10.96
CA ARG A 69 -10.28 1.69 -10.79
C ARG A 69 -10.42 0.23 -10.37
N ASN A 70 -9.53 -0.63 -10.84
CA ASN A 70 -9.52 -2.06 -10.55
C ASN A 70 -8.57 -2.42 -9.37
N SER A 71 -8.37 -1.48 -8.44
CA SER A 71 -7.48 -1.67 -7.28
C SER A 71 -7.96 -0.89 -6.07
N GLU A 72 -7.50 -1.27 -4.88
CA GLU A 72 -7.66 -0.45 -3.66
C GLU A 72 -6.46 0.50 -3.45
N HIS A 73 -5.85 0.95 -4.54
CA HIS A 73 -4.73 1.90 -4.47
C HIS A 73 -5.24 3.32 -4.28
N ARG A 74 -4.40 4.15 -3.68
CA ARG A 74 -4.63 5.59 -3.54
C ARG A 74 -3.61 6.32 -4.38
N LEU A 75 -4.04 7.39 -5.04
CA LEU A 75 -3.18 8.24 -5.84
C LEU A 75 -3.23 9.66 -5.31
N TYR A 76 -2.10 10.17 -4.86
CA TYR A 76 -1.93 11.56 -4.46
C TYR A 76 -1.37 12.34 -5.65
N ILE A 77 -2.05 13.41 -6.06
CA ILE A 77 -1.67 14.29 -7.15
C ILE A 77 -1.27 15.65 -6.57
N LEU A 78 -0.12 16.17 -6.99
CA LEU A 78 0.39 17.49 -6.58
C LEU A 78 0.17 18.51 -7.69
N LEU A 79 -0.32 19.69 -7.31
CA LEU A 79 -0.67 20.78 -8.20
C LEU A 79 0.14 22.03 -7.92
N ASP A 80 0.50 22.71 -9.00
CA ASP A 80 0.87 24.13 -9.00
C ASP A 80 -0.34 24.94 -9.49
N GLN A 81 -1.04 25.57 -8.55
CA GLN A 81 -2.28 26.30 -8.86
C GLN A 81 -2.04 27.62 -9.59
N GLN A 82 -0.84 28.19 -9.49
CA GLN A 82 -0.52 29.49 -10.11
C GLN A 82 -0.06 29.33 -11.56
N ALA A 83 0.36 28.13 -11.96
CA ALA A 83 0.78 27.81 -13.31
C ALA A 83 -0.34 28.00 -14.36
N ASN A 84 0.05 28.03 -15.64
CA ASN A 84 -0.85 28.08 -16.79
C ASN A 84 -1.88 29.22 -16.72
N ASN A 85 -1.41 30.45 -16.43
CA ASN A 85 -2.27 31.64 -16.28
C ASN A 85 -3.42 31.42 -15.26
N GLY A 86 -3.13 30.77 -14.13
CA GLY A 86 -4.11 30.45 -13.09
C GLY A 86 -5.04 29.27 -13.40
N LYS A 87 -4.83 28.55 -14.53
CA LYS A 87 -5.57 27.30 -14.83
C LYS A 87 -5.01 26.09 -14.07
N GLY A 88 -3.80 26.22 -13.52
CA GLY A 88 -3.12 25.17 -12.78
C GLY A 88 -2.38 24.18 -13.66
N ALA A 89 -1.39 23.51 -13.08
CA ALA A 89 -0.62 22.44 -13.69
C ALA A 89 -0.36 21.32 -12.68
N VAL A 90 -0.31 20.08 -13.16
CA VAL A 90 0.04 18.92 -12.33
C VAL A 90 1.56 18.75 -12.31
N THR A 91 2.17 18.68 -11.12
CA THR A 91 3.62 18.65 -10.96
C THR A 91 4.16 17.34 -10.42
N GLY A 92 3.31 16.48 -9.84
CA GLY A 92 3.74 15.17 -9.35
C GLY A 92 2.59 14.24 -9.01
N MET A 93 2.91 12.97 -8.85
CA MET A 93 2.00 11.93 -8.37
C MET A 93 2.72 10.93 -7.47
N LEU A 94 2.00 10.35 -6.50
CA LEU A 94 2.45 9.29 -5.62
C LEU A 94 1.32 8.27 -5.47
N LYS A 95 1.57 7.02 -5.85
CA LYS A 95 0.62 5.92 -5.75
C LYS A 95 1.01 4.99 -4.60
N THR A 96 0.07 4.71 -3.72
CA THR A 96 0.24 3.80 -2.59
C THR A 96 -0.84 2.71 -2.59
N GLY A 97 -0.59 1.61 -1.87
CA GLY A 97 -1.59 0.58 -1.65
C GLY A 97 -1.04 -0.61 -0.87
N ALA A 98 -1.92 -1.34 -0.18
CA ALA A 98 -1.52 -2.54 0.54
C ALA A 98 -1.22 -3.70 -0.44
N LYS A 99 -0.18 -4.48 -0.15
CA LYS A 99 0.17 -5.67 -0.93
C LYS A 99 0.50 -6.84 -0.02
N GLY A 100 -0.06 -8.00 -0.30
CA GLY A 100 0.38 -9.24 0.33
C GLY A 100 1.77 -9.62 -0.18
N LEU A 101 2.76 -9.65 0.72
CA LEU A 101 4.16 -9.90 0.42
C LEU A 101 4.72 -11.01 1.30
N TYR A 102 5.60 -11.81 0.72
CA TYR A 102 6.54 -12.66 1.43
C TYR A 102 7.90 -11.96 1.41
N VAL A 103 8.39 -11.60 2.59
CA VAL A 103 9.63 -10.83 2.77
C VAL A 103 10.47 -11.45 3.87
N PHE A 104 11.75 -11.11 3.89
CA PHE A 104 12.71 -11.58 4.89
C PHE A 104 13.47 -10.41 5.54
N ASP A 105 13.87 -10.61 6.79
CA ASP A 105 14.78 -9.70 7.51
C ASP A 105 16.26 -10.02 7.24
N ARG A 106 17.18 -9.26 7.84
CA ARG A 106 18.62 -9.46 7.64
C ARG A 106 19.14 -10.81 8.14
N ASP A 107 18.45 -11.41 9.10
CA ASP A 107 18.79 -12.72 9.65
C ASP A 107 18.27 -13.86 8.76
N GLY A 108 17.53 -13.51 7.69
CA GLY A 108 16.94 -14.45 6.74
C GLY A 108 15.62 -15.05 7.23
N GLN A 109 15.06 -14.55 8.33
CA GLN A 109 13.75 -15.00 8.80
C GLN A 109 12.67 -14.46 7.86
N HIS A 110 11.76 -15.34 7.45
CA HIS A 110 10.69 -15.03 6.52
C HIS A 110 9.39 -14.65 7.24
N TYR A 111 8.66 -13.71 6.64
CA TYR A 111 7.37 -13.20 7.11
C TYR A 111 6.39 -13.06 5.94
N GLN A 112 5.14 -13.41 6.20
CA GLN A 112 4.01 -13.10 5.31
C GLN A 112 3.24 -11.91 5.90
N VAL A 113 3.21 -10.80 5.18
CA VAL A 113 2.64 -9.53 5.67
C VAL A 113 1.84 -8.84 4.58
N SER A 114 0.98 -7.89 4.94
CA SER A 114 0.28 -7.02 3.98
C SER A 114 0.55 -5.53 4.26
N PRO A 115 1.80 -5.05 4.10
CA PRO A 115 2.17 -3.68 4.42
C PRO A 115 1.60 -2.66 3.43
N PRO A 116 1.50 -1.38 3.84
CA PRO A 116 1.37 -0.28 2.90
C PRO A 116 2.62 -0.21 2.01
N CYS A 117 2.40 0.01 0.71
CA CYS A 117 3.48 0.05 -0.26
C CYS A 117 3.50 1.35 -1.05
N VAL A 118 4.70 1.81 -1.40
CA VAL A 118 4.90 2.81 -2.45
C VAL A 118 5.01 2.07 -3.79
N LEU A 119 4.10 2.36 -4.71
CA LEU A 119 3.91 1.60 -5.94
C LEU A 119 4.28 2.37 -7.22
N ASP A 120 4.24 3.70 -7.17
CA ASP A 120 4.71 4.58 -8.23
C ASP A 120 4.93 5.97 -7.63
N PHE A 121 6.01 6.65 -7.99
CA PHE A 121 6.30 7.98 -7.45
C PHE A 121 7.06 8.81 -8.48
N TYR A 122 6.44 9.92 -8.89
CA TYR A 122 6.96 10.75 -9.95
C TYR A 122 6.74 12.23 -9.66
N VAL A 123 7.78 13.02 -9.85
CA VAL A 123 7.71 14.49 -9.91
C VAL A 123 8.20 14.88 -11.30
N HIS A 124 7.45 15.75 -11.96
CA HIS A 124 7.75 16.21 -13.31
C HIS A 124 9.20 16.66 -13.43
N ASP A 125 9.89 16.29 -14.50
CA ASP A 125 11.35 16.39 -14.60
C ASP A 125 11.87 17.82 -14.39
N SER A 126 11.16 18.83 -14.94
CA SER A 126 11.49 20.26 -14.77
C SER A 126 11.33 20.79 -13.34
N ARG A 127 10.73 20.00 -12.43
CA ARG A 127 10.44 20.37 -11.04
C ARG A 127 11.10 19.44 -10.03
N GLN A 128 11.91 18.48 -10.47
CA GLN A 128 12.65 17.61 -9.55
C GLN A 128 13.64 18.41 -8.69
N ARG A 129 13.96 17.90 -7.50
CA ARG A 129 14.91 18.50 -6.54
C ARG A 129 14.51 19.88 -5.98
N THR A 130 13.25 20.26 -6.07
CA THR A 130 12.70 21.53 -5.52
C THR A 130 11.93 21.35 -4.21
N GLY A 131 11.92 20.14 -3.63
CA GLY A 131 11.20 19.84 -2.38
C GLY A 131 9.78 19.28 -2.57
N LEU A 132 9.21 19.38 -3.77
CA LEU A 132 7.85 18.88 -4.07
C LEU A 132 7.64 17.39 -3.75
N GLY A 133 8.65 16.56 -4.00
CA GLY A 133 8.58 15.13 -3.65
C GLY A 133 8.42 14.90 -2.14
N LYS A 134 9.14 15.67 -1.32
CA LYS A 134 9.03 15.61 0.15
C LYS A 134 7.64 16.08 0.59
N GLN A 135 7.17 17.20 0.06
CA GLN A 135 5.83 17.71 0.35
C GLN A 135 4.73 16.67 0.06
N LEU A 136 4.80 16.01 -1.10
CA LEU A 136 3.82 14.99 -1.47
C LEU A 136 3.90 13.74 -0.58
N PHE A 137 5.11 13.28 -0.27
CA PHE A 137 5.33 12.11 0.56
C PHE A 137 4.91 12.36 2.02
N GLU A 138 5.24 13.52 2.59
CA GLU A 138 4.81 13.92 3.94
C GLU A 138 3.30 14.03 4.06
N HIS A 139 2.64 14.58 3.04
CA HIS A 139 1.17 14.63 3.02
C HIS A 139 0.56 13.22 3.07
N MET A 140 1.11 12.29 2.27
CA MET A 140 0.66 10.89 2.28
C MET A 140 0.88 10.25 3.65
N LEU A 141 2.08 10.39 4.25
CA LEU A 141 2.38 9.81 5.57
C LEU A 141 1.42 10.35 6.65
N GLN A 142 1.15 11.65 6.65
CA GLN A 142 0.22 12.28 7.60
C GLN A 142 -1.21 11.79 7.39
N LYS A 143 -1.65 11.65 6.14
CA LYS A 143 -3.00 11.18 5.81
C LYS A 143 -3.23 9.72 6.16
N GLU A 144 -2.22 8.87 5.93
CA GLU A 144 -2.33 7.44 6.20
C GLU A 144 -1.92 7.07 7.64
N GLY A 145 -1.25 7.96 8.37
CA GLY A 145 -0.77 7.70 9.73
C GLY A 145 0.33 6.64 9.78
N ILE A 146 1.22 6.64 8.77
CA ILE A 146 2.23 5.60 8.59
C ILE A 146 3.63 6.17 8.85
N GLU A 147 4.47 5.38 9.52
CA GLU A 147 5.90 5.64 9.58
C GLU A 147 6.60 5.17 8.30
N PRO A 148 7.52 5.97 7.72
CA PRO A 148 8.21 5.62 6.48
C PRO A 148 8.86 4.23 6.49
N VAL A 149 9.44 3.83 7.63
CA VAL A 149 10.13 2.55 7.81
C VAL A 149 9.19 1.33 7.70
N LYS A 150 7.89 1.53 7.92
CA LYS A 150 6.86 0.49 7.83
C LYS A 150 6.31 0.29 6.42
N MET A 151 6.77 1.07 5.44
CA MET A 151 6.37 0.93 4.05
C MET A 151 7.33 0.01 3.28
N ALA A 152 6.77 -0.84 2.43
CA ALA A 152 7.54 -1.56 1.42
C ALA A 152 7.58 -0.76 0.11
N ILE A 153 8.71 -0.77 -0.60
CA ILE A 153 8.88 0.01 -1.82
C ILE A 153 9.01 -0.92 -3.02
N ASP A 154 8.11 -0.82 -4.00
CA ASP A 154 8.14 -1.65 -5.21
C ASP A 154 9.19 -1.12 -6.19
N ARG A 155 10.25 -1.90 -6.44
CA ARG A 155 11.31 -1.61 -7.43
C ARG A 155 11.82 -0.15 -7.38
N PRO A 156 12.31 0.34 -6.22
CA PRO A 156 12.73 1.72 -6.11
C PRO A 156 13.85 2.08 -7.09
N SER A 157 13.77 3.28 -7.67
CA SER A 157 14.89 3.87 -8.39
C SER A 157 15.97 4.37 -7.42
N GLU A 158 17.21 4.53 -7.90
CA GLU A 158 18.30 5.13 -7.12
C GLU A 158 17.95 6.53 -6.59
N LYS A 159 17.18 7.32 -7.37
CA LYS A 159 16.68 8.62 -6.93
C LYS A 159 15.75 8.47 -5.71
N LEU A 160 14.90 7.45 -5.69
CA LEU A 160 13.99 7.19 -4.59
C LEU A 160 14.73 6.66 -3.34
N LEU A 161 15.69 5.75 -3.51
CA LEU A 161 16.53 5.29 -2.40
C LEU A 161 17.29 6.45 -1.75
N GLY A 162 17.90 7.33 -2.57
CA GLY A 162 18.58 8.54 -2.07
C GLY A 162 17.64 9.53 -1.41
N PHE A 163 16.41 9.68 -1.93
CA PHE A 163 15.36 10.51 -1.31
C PHE A 163 14.96 9.98 0.07
N LEU A 164 14.72 8.67 0.20
CA LEU A 164 14.33 8.03 1.46
C LEU A 164 15.43 8.11 2.51
N ASN A 165 16.68 7.89 2.12
CA ASN A 165 17.83 8.05 3.00
C ASN A 165 17.95 9.50 3.50
N LYS A 166 17.93 10.48 2.58
CA LYS A 166 18.10 11.90 2.92
C LYS A 166 17.00 12.44 3.85
N HIS A 167 15.75 12.07 3.63
CA HIS A 167 14.62 12.70 4.31
C HIS A 167 14.06 11.92 5.48
N TYR A 168 14.27 10.59 5.52
CA TYR A 168 13.70 9.72 6.55
C TYR A 168 14.75 8.83 7.23
N GLY A 169 16.04 9.01 6.92
CA GLY A 169 17.12 8.22 7.53
C GLY A 169 17.09 6.73 7.16
N LEU A 170 16.34 6.37 6.12
CA LEU A 170 16.21 4.98 5.68
C LEU A 170 17.47 4.54 4.91
N HIS A 171 18.47 4.11 5.67
CA HIS A 171 19.75 3.61 5.17
C HIS A 171 19.73 2.08 4.99
N SER A 172 20.67 1.57 4.19
CA SER A 172 20.93 0.13 4.04
C SER A 172 19.70 -0.71 3.65
N PRO A 173 19.09 -0.47 2.47
CA PRO A 173 17.89 -1.20 2.03
C PRO A 173 18.09 -2.73 2.01
N VAL A 174 17.08 -3.48 2.45
CA VAL A 174 17.04 -4.95 2.38
C VAL A 174 16.25 -5.35 1.13
N LYS A 175 16.98 -5.69 0.06
CA LYS A 175 16.38 -6.09 -1.22
C LYS A 175 15.76 -7.48 -1.13
N GLN A 176 14.50 -7.58 -1.51
CA GLN A 176 13.70 -8.81 -1.45
C GLN A 176 13.73 -9.55 -2.79
N MET A 177 13.40 -10.84 -2.79
CA MET A 177 13.34 -11.67 -4.01
C MET A 177 12.24 -11.23 -4.98
N ASN A 178 11.16 -10.65 -4.47
CA ASN A 178 10.04 -10.14 -5.28
C ASN A 178 10.28 -8.72 -5.84
N ASN A 179 11.51 -8.21 -5.75
CA ASN A 179 11.94 -6.86 -6.15
C ASN A 179 11.42 -5.71 -5.27
N TYR A 180 10.75 -6.00 -4.16
CA TYR A 180 10.48 -5.00 -3.14
C TYR A 180 11.76 -4.68 -2.36
N VAL A 181 11.75 -3.51 -1.73
CA VAL A 181 12.74 -3.11 -0.74
C VAL A 181 12.01 -2.78 0.56
N VAL A 182 12.56 -3.29 1.66
CA VAL A 182 12.17 -2.94 3.03
C VAL A 182 13.40 -2.45 3.79
N TYR A 183 13.21 -1.91 4.99
CA TYR A 183 14.28 -1.37 5.83
C TYR A 183 14.28 -2.00 7.21
N ASP A 184 15.39 -1.85 7.94
CA ASP A 184 15.46 -2.26 9.34
C ASP A 184 14.43 -1.48 10.17
N GLY A 185 13.66 -2.18 11.00
CA GLY A 185 12.52 -1.60 11.71
C GLY A 185 11.18 -1.77 10.99
N PHE A 186 11.17 -2.32 9.77
CA PHE A 186 9.94 -2.68 9.05
C PHE A 186 9.13 -3.73 9.84
N PHE A 187 9.77 -4.82 10.25
CA PHE A 187 9.14 -5.88 11.04
C PHE A 187 8.89 -5.41 12.48
N SER A 188 7.69 -5.63 13.00
CA SER A 188 7.43 -5.46 14.42
C SER A 188 8.15 -6.56 15.20
N LYS A 189 8.84 -6.20 16.28
CA LYS A 189 9.39 -7.20 17.20
C LYS A 189 8.20 -7.97 17.79
N ALA A 190 8.29 -9.30 17.86
CA ALA A 190 7.20 -10.18 18.31
C ALA A 190 6.73 -9.96 19.77
N SER A 191 7.27 -8.95 20.47
CA SER A 191 6.92 -8.59 21.85
C SER A 191 5.65 -7.74 22.00
N ASP A 192 5.14 -7.11 20.92
CA ASP A 192 4.06 -6.13 21.05
C ASP A 192 2.65 -6.70 20.83
N SER A 193 2.52 -8.00 20.57
CA SER A 193 1.23 -8.67 20.34
C SER A 193 0.66 -9.40 21.57
N ASN A 194 1.23 -9.23 22.76
CA ASN A 194 0.79 -9.94 23.98
C ASN A 194 0.34 -9.04 25.15
N GLN A 195 0.11 -7.74 24.94
CA GLN A 195 -0.45 -6.87 25.98
C GLN A 195 -1.72 -6.20 25.48
N HIS A 196 -2.87 -6.78 25.84
CA HIS A 196 -4.13 -6.13 26.20
C HIS A 196 -5.29 -7.14 26.11
N GLN A 197 -5.39 -8.01 27.12
CA GLN A 197 -6.67 -8.56 27.60
C GLN A 197 -6.48 -9.20 28.98
N GLU A 198 -6.20 -8.39 30.00
CA GLU A 198 -6.57 -8.70 31.37
C GLU A 198 -7.59 -7.65 31.81
N VAL A 199 -8.87 -8.04 31.78
CA VAL A 199 -9.96 -7.23 32.34
C VAL A 199 -10.07 -7.57 33.82
N GLU A 200 -10.03 -6.52 34.63
CA GLU A 200 -10.14 -6.50 36.08
C GLU A 200 -11.36 -7.29 36.59
N ARG A 201 -11.14 -8.11 37.63
CA ARG A 201 -12.21 -8.79 38.38
C ARG A 201 -12.65 -7.87 39.52
N ASP A 202 -13.88 -7.38 39.45
CA ASP A 202 -14.55 -6.76 40.59
C ASP A 202 -15.35 -7.81 41.39
N GLN A 203 -15.37 -7.64 42.72
CA GLN A 203 -15.96 -8.57 43.69
C GLN A 203 -17.37 -8.13 44.10
N SER A 204 -18.36 -9.03 44.08
CA SER A 204 -19.48 -9.13 45.06
C SER A 204 -20.47 -10.28 44.75
N PRO A 205 -21.26 -10.78 45.72
CA PRO A 205 -21.59 -12.21 45.82
C PRO A 205 -23.06 -12.62 45.56
N ALA A 206 -23.22 -13.95 45.41
CA ALA A 206 -24.39 -14.82 45.64
C ALA A 206 -25.47 -14.96 44.54
N GLY A 207 -25.69 -16.21 44.07
CA GLY A 207 -26.97 -16.61 43.46
C GLY A 207 -27.00 -17.69 42.36
N THR A 208 -26.60 -18.93 42.67
CA THR A 208 -27.25 -20.19 42.21
C THR A 208 -27.17 -20.70 40.74
N ARG A 209 -26.57 -21.92 40.62
CA ARG A 209 -26.79 -23.06 39.68
C ARG A 209 -26.25 -23.04 38.22
N ALA A 210 -25.07 -23.68 38.10
CA ALA A 210 -24.75 -24.88 37.31
C ALA A 210 -25.11 -24.97 35.82
N LEU A 211 -24.07 -25.14 34.98
CA LEU A 211 -23.89 -26.24 34.02
C LEU A 211 -22.41 -26.30 33.59
N LYS A 212 -21.78 -27.47 33.78
CA LYS A 212 -20.42 -27.80 33.32
C LYS A 212 -20.43 -28.04 31.81
N LYS A 213 -19.44 -27.50 31.08
CA LYS A 213 -18.87 -28.19 29.92
C LYS A 213 -17.42 -27.77 29.68
N ASP A 214 -16.61 -28.78 29.43
CA ASP A 214 -15.15 -28.81 29.52
C ASP A 214 -14.41 -27.88 28.55
N SER A 215 -13.23 -27.46 29.02
CA SER A 215 -12.16 -26.81 28.28
C SER A 215 -11.56 -27.74 27.20
N ALA A 216 -10.96 -27.18 26.15
CA ALA A 216 -9.57 -27.47 25.76
C ALA A 216 -9.20 -26.78 24.43
N ASN A 217 -8.21 -25.89 24.53
CA ASN A 217 -7.24 -25.66 23.47
C ASN A 217 -6.57 -27.01 23.14
N GLY A 218 -6.52 -27.40 21.87
CA GLY A 218 -5.99 -28.71 21.48
C GLY A 218 -5.63 -28.78 20.01
N LEU A 219 -4.41 -28.33 19.70
CA LEU A 219 -3.69 -28.68 18.49
C LEU A 219 -3.64 -30.23 18.39
N GLN A 220 -4.37 -30.83 17.45
CA GLN A 220 -4.24 -32.25 17.13
C GLN A 220 -3.78 -32.44 15.69
N THR A 221 -2.49 -32.74 15.58
CA THR A 221 -1.87 -33.47 14.49
C THR A 221 -2.43 -34.90 14.47
N SER A 222 -3.59 -35.10 13.87
CA SER A 222 -4.08 -36.44 13.53
C SER A 222 -4.40 -36.50 12.03
N SER A 223 -3.51 -37.13 11.27
CA SER A 223 -3.75 -37.46 9.86
C SER A 223 -4.75 -38.62 9.76
N SER A 224 -6.04 -38.32 9.91
CA SER A 224 -7.08 -39.27 9.55
C SER A 224 -7.05 -39.52 8.03
N PRO A 225 -7.08 -40.79 7.56
CA PRO A 225 -7.09 -41.12 6.14
C PRO A 225 -8.38 -40.70 5.41
N TYR A 226 -9.39 -40.26 6.17
CA TYR A 226 -10.70 -39.87 5.64
C TYR A 226 -10.96 -38.36 5.81
N GLY A 227 -11.58 -37.77 4.79
CA GLY A 227 -12.07 -36.39 4.83
C GLY A 227 -13.35 -36.24 5.65
N ARG A 228 -13.82 -35.00 5.79
CA ARG A 228 -15.01 -34.63 6.59
C ARG A 228 -16.32 -35.29 6.13
N TYR A 229 -16.33 -35.90 4.94
CA TYR A 229 -17.46 -36.64 4.36
C TYR A 229 -17.14 -38.14 4.13
N GLY A 230 -16.13 -38.70 4.80
CA GLY A 230 -15.78 -40.12 4.66
C GLY A 230 -15.08 -40.50 3.35
N ALA A 231 -14.79 -39.54 2.46
CA ALA A 231 -14.03 -39.79 1.25
C ALA A 231 -12.53 -40.03 1.56
N PRO A 232 -11.89 -41.06 0.97
CA PRO A 232 -10.44 -41.25 1.05
C PRO A 232 -9.70 -40.05 0.47
N ARG A 233 -8.64 -39.58 1.15
CA ARG A 233 -7.81 -38.49 0.63
C ARG A 233 -6.81 -39.03 -0.40
N PRO A 234 -6.58 -38.34 -1.53
CA PRO A 234 -5.51 -38.71 -2.46
C PRO A 234 -4.14 -38.52 -1.79
N PRO A 235 -3.15 -39.39 -2.07
CA PRO A 235 -1.81 -39.26 -1.50
C PRO A 235 -1.15 -37.95 -1.97
N CYS A 236 -0.71 -37.12 -1.03
CA CYS A 236 -0.03 -35.87 -1.35
C CYS A 236 1.45 -36.12 -1.69
N SER A 237 1.90 -35.69 -2.87
CA SER A 237 3.25 -35.99 -3.37
C SER A 237 4.39 -35.20 -2.70
N MET A 238 4.08 -34.25 -1.80
CA MET A 238 5.09 -33.38 -1.16
C MET A 238 5.73 -33.98 0.11
N GLY A 239 5.11 -34.99 0.72
CA GLY A 239 5.56 -35.59 1.99
C GLY A 239 6.58 -36.73 1.86
N GLN A 240 6.84 -37.22 0.65
CA GLN A 240 7.70 -38.40 0.41
C GLN A 240 9.13 -38.06 -0.05
N VAL A 241 9.48 -36.78 -0.21
CA VAL A 241 10.81 -36.39 -0.71
C VAL A 241 11.83 -36.13 0.42
N LEU A 242 11.44 -36.24 1.70
CA LEU A 242 12.31 -35.92 2.85
C LEU A 242 12.80 -37.14 3.66
N GLN A 243 12.61 -38.38 3.18
CA GLN A 243 13.03 -39.59 3.92
C GLN A 243 13.92 -40.59 3.16
N THR A 244 14.52 -40.20 2.04
CA THR A 244 15.55 -41.02 1.39
C THR A 244 16.79 -40.19 1.16
N ASN A 245 17.61 -40.08 2.20
CA ASN A 245 19.07 -39.92 2.16
C ASN A 245 19.60 -39.90 3.61
N LEU A 246 19.58 -41.07 4.23
CA LEU A 246 20.54 -41.54 5.23
C LEU A 246 20.83 -43.01 4.93
#